data_AF-A0A4Y2KB96-F1
#
_entry.id   AF-A0A4Y2KB96-F1
#
_cell.length_a   1.000
_cell.length_b   1.000
_cell.length_c   1.000
_cell.angle_alpha   90.00
_cell.angle_beta   90.00
_cell.angle_gamma   90.00
#
_symmetry.space_group_name_H-M   'P 1'
#
loop_
_entity.id
_entity.type
_entity.pdbx_description
1 polymer ?
#
loop_
_entity_poly.entity_id
_entity_poly.type
_entity_poly.pdbx_seq_one_letter_code
_entity_poly.pdbx_strand_id
1 'polypeptide(L)'
;MNTKFFVMLEWFFGVRSSPFLLEAALKYHLAKNCDVDPFVTKRLSNSFYVDNILISVHNESELKRLINVSNELMKKGGFELRDWESSAPRDVNSKTIDFLGLKWNKSYEILSINLKWLKE
;
A
#
# COMPACT_ATOMS: atom_id res chain seq x y z
N MET A 1 0.65 -14.45 13.36
CA MET A 1 1.29 -13.13 13.26
C MET A 1 0.72 -12.45 12.03
N ASN A 2 0.12 -11.27 12.16
CA ASN A 2 -0.49 -10.57 11.02
C ASN A 2 0.57 -9.63 10.45
N THR A 3 0.99 -9.87 9.22
CA THR A 3 1.97 -9.03 8.55
C THR A 3 1.24 -7.91 7.82
N LYS A 4 1.58 -6.66 8.13
CA LYS A 4 1.05 -5.47 7.46
C LYS A 4 1.96 -5.12 6.30
N PHE A 5 1.37 -4.78 5.17
CA PHE A 5 2.06 -4.35 3.97
C PHE A 5 1.61 -2.95 3.61
N PHE A 6 2.58 -2.18 3.15
CA PHE A 6 2.39 -0.85 2.64
C PHE A 6 2.84 -0.81 1.19
N VAL A 7 2.10 -0.07 0.38
CA VAL A 7 2.45 0.18 -1.00
C VAL A 7 2.19 1.62 -1.35
N MET A 8 3.11 2.23 -2.09
CA MET A 8 2.87 3.52 -2.73
C MET A 8 2.41 3.29 -4.19
N LEU A 9 1.34 3.99 -4.56
CA LEU A 9 0.79 4.01 -5.91
C LEU A 9 1.19 5.30 -6.62
N GLU A 10 1.61 5.15 -7.87
CA GLU A 10 1.79 6.29 -8.76
C GLU A 10 0.98 6.11 -10.05
N TRP A 11 0.41 7.21 -10.54
CA TRP A 11 -0.20 7.24 -11.85
C TRP A 11 0.90 7.47 -12.90
N PHE A 12 0.96 6.59 -13.90
CA PHE A 12 1.86 6.67 -15.06
C PHE A 12 1.90 8.03 -15.79
N PHE A 13 0.88 8.89 -15.66
CA PHE A 13 0.86 10.17 -16.38
C PHE A 13 1.66 11.30 -15.72
N GLY A 14 2.33 11.07 -14.58
CA GLY A 14 3.21 12.07 -13.95
C GLY A 14 2.50 13.33 -13.44
N VAL A 15 1.18 13.42 -13.59
CA VAL A 15 0.36 14.48 -13.02
C VAL A 15 -0.06 14.06 -11.62
N ARG A 16 0.35 14.83 -10.61
CA ARG A 16 -0.22 14.74 -9.26
C ARG A 16 -1.69 15.16 -9.34
N SER A 17 -2.56 14.18 -9.59
CA SER A 17 -4.00 14.36 -9.49
C SER A 17 -4.37 14.55 -8.02
N SER A 18 -5.45 15.30 -7.76
CA SER A 18 -6.00 15.41 -6.42
C SER A 18 -6.22 14.01 -5.82
N PRO A 19 -5.83 13.77 -4.56
CA PRO A 19 -5.96 12.45 -3.94
C PRO A 19 -7.40 11.92 -3.97
N PHE A 20 -8.39 12.82 -3.95
CA PHE A 20 -9.80 12.49 -4.11
C PHE A 20 -10.13 11.90 -5.50
N LEU A 21 -9.54 12.45 -6.56
CA LEU A 21 -9.76 11.97 -7.93
C LEU A 21 -9.05 10.63 -8.15
N LEU A 22 -7.84 10.48 -7.60
CA LEU A 22 -7.08 9.24 -7.66
C LEU A 22 -7.86 8.12 -6.96
N GLU A 23 -8.33 8.36 -5.74
CA GLU A 23 -9.12 7.38 -4.98
C GLU A 23 -10.42 7.00 -5.70
N ALA A 24 -11.14 7.98 -6.29
CA ALA A 24 -12.36 7.72 -7.04
C ALA A 24 -12.10 6.89 -8.31
N ALA A 25 -11.03 7.21 -9.05
CA ALA A 25 -10.63 6.48 -10.24
C ALA A 25 -10.23 5.03 -9.92
N LEU A 26 -9.49 4.82 -8.83
CA LEU A 26 -9.11 3.48 -8.34
C LEU A 26 -10.32 2.66 -7.94
N LYS A 27 -11.25 3.24 -7.18
CA LYS A 27 -12.50 2.57 -6.78
C LYS A 27 -13.34 2.16 -8.00
N TYR A 28 -13.47 3.07 -8.97
CA TYR A 28 -14.18 2.78 -10.22
C TYR A 28 -13.50 1.67 -11.02
N HIS A 29 -12.18 1.72 -11.16
CA HIS A 29 -11.40 0.70 -11.87
C HIS A 29 -11.53 -0.68 -11.23
N LEU A 30 -11.44 -0.77 -9.90
CA LEU A 30 -11.60 -2.03 -9.18
C LEU A 30 -13.02 -2.58 -9.24
N ALA A 31 -14.04 -1.71 -9.16
CA ALA A 31 -15.42 -2.13 -9.32
C ALA A 31 -15.67 -2.73 -10.72
N LYS A 32 -15.04 -2.16 -11.75
CA LYS A 32 -15.16 -2.64 -13.13
C LYS A 32 -14.43 -3.97 -13.37
N ASN A 33 -13.37 -4.26 -12.63
CA ASN A 33 -12.56 -5.48 -12.76
C ASN A 33 -12.80 -6.48 -11.60
N CYS A 34 -13.95 -6.40 -10.94
CA CYS A 34 -14.28 -7.24 -9.77
C CYS A 34 -14.38 -8.74 -10.11
N ASP A 35 -14.57 -9.07 -11.38
CA ASP A 35 -14.65 -10.40 -11.96
C ASP A 35 -13.32 -11.17 -11.96
N VAL A 36 -12.18 -10.46 -11.96
CA VAL A 36 -10.84 -11.09 -11.98
C VAL A 36 -10.55 -11.84 -10.68
N ASP A 37 -10.77 -11.17 -9.55
CA ASP A 37 -10.65 -11.76 -8.22
C ASP A 37 -11.47 -10.92 -7.21
N PRO A 38 -12.70 -11.33 -6.90
CA PRO A 38 -13.59 -10.58 -6.00
C PRO A 38 -13.01 -10.39 -4.59
N PHE A 39 -12.17 -11.34 -4.15
CA PHE A 39 -11.54 -11.28 -2.84
C PHE A 39 -10.46 -10.20 -2.81
N VAL A 40 -9.55 -10.21 -3.80
CA VAL A 40 -8.46 -9.24 -3.88
C VAL A 40 -8.98 -7.83 -4.17
N THR A 41 -9.92 -7.67 -5.10
CA THR A 41 -10.50 -6.36 -5.45
C THR A 41 -11.23 -5.71 -4.29
N LYS A 42 -12.03 -6.47 -3.53
CA LYS A 42 -12.69 -5.97 -2.32
C LYS A 42 -11.68 -5.56 -1.25
N ARG A 43 -10.62 -6.34 -1.05
CA ARG A 43 -9.61 -6.04 -0.05
C ARG A 43 -8.82 -4.79 -0.43
N LEU A 44 -8.39 -4.68 -1.69
CA LEU A 44 -7.73 -3.48 -2.22
C LEU A 44 -8.61 -2.24 -2.02
N SER A 45 -9.88 -2.30 -2.44
CA SER A 45 -10.84 -1.19 -2.32
C SER A 45 -10.97 -0.64 -0.89
N ASN A 46 -10.89 -1.53 0.11
CA ASN A 46 -10.97 -1.15 1.52
C ASN A 46 -9.63 -0.72 2.15
N SER A 47 -8.53 -0.83 1.41
CA SER A 47 -7.17 -0.66 1.93
C SER A 47 -6.46 0.58 1.40
N PHE A 48 -7.13 1.41 0.60
CA PHE A 48 -6.57 2.65 0.10
C PHE A 48 -6.53 3.74 1.17
N TYR A 49 -5.44 4.50 1.16
CA TYR A 49 -5.25 5.73 1.90
C TYR A 49 -4.53 6.74 0.99
N VAL A 50 -5.29 7.66 0.37
CA VAL A 50 -4.76 8.69 -0.54
C VAL A 50 -4.04 8.05 -1.74
N ASP A 51 -2.71 8.07 -1.74
CA ASP A 51 -1.78 7.52 -2.72
C ASP A 51 -1.15 6.20 -2.26
N ASN A 52 -1.60 5.66 -1.13
CA ASN A 52 -1.04 4.46 -0.52
C ASN A 52 -2.05 3.33 -0.38
N ILE A 53 -1.56 2.10 -0.33
CA ILE A 53 -2.33 0.90 0.02
C ILE A 53 -1.76 0.32 1.31
N LEU A 54 -2.62 0.12 2.30
CA LEU A 54 -2.29 -0.54 3.56
C LEU A 54 -3.09 -1.85 3.69
N ILE A 55 -2.44 -3.00 3.50
CA ILE A 55 -3.09 -4.31 3.57
C ILE A 55 -2.44 -5.18 4.64
N SER A 56 -3.24 -5.78 5.51
CA SER A 56 -2.77 -6.84 6.41
C SER A 56 -3.15 -8.22 5.90
N VAL A 57 -2.18 -9.13 5.93
CA VAL A 57 -2.34 -10.54 5.54
C VAL A 57 -1.80 -11.45 6.63
N HIS A 58 -2.36 -12.65 6.72
CA HIS A 58 -1.98 -13.63 7.72
C HIS A 58 -0.89 -14.58 7.21
N ASN A 59 -0.87 -14.82 5.89
CA ASN A 59 -0.03 -15.84 5.25
C ASN A 59 0.84 -15.25 4.13
N GLU A 60 2.05 -15.76 3.97
CA GLU A 60 2.95 -15.34 2.87
C GLU A 60 2.41 -15.74 1.49
N SER A 61 1.73 -16.88 1.37
CA SER A 61 1.09 -17.28 0.11
C SER A 61 -0.05 -16.34 -0.29
N GLU A 62 -0.79 -15.84 0.70
CA GLU A 62 -1.85 -14.84 0.50
C GLU A 62 -1.25 -13.50 0.05
N LEU A 63 -0.11 -13.11 0.64
CA LEU A 63 0.66 -11.94 0.19
C LEU A 63 1.06 -12.06 -1.27
N LYS A 64 1.72 -13.15 -1.67
CA LYS A 64 2.21 -13.32 -3.05
C LYS A 64 1.08 -13.24 -4.05
N ARG A 65 -0.07 -13.86 -3.74
CA ARG A 65 -1.28 -13.73 -4.55
C ARG A 65 -1.75 -12.28 -4.63
N LEU A 66 -1.81 -11.60 -3.49
CA LEU A 66 -2.20 -10.18 -3.43
C LEU A 66 -1.29 -9.31 -4.29
N ILE A 67 0.04 -9.42 -4.14
CA ILE A 67 1.00 -8.65 -4.93
C ILE A 67 0.79 -8.89 -6.41
N ASN A 68 0.73 -10.16 -6.83
CA ASN A 68 0.63 -10.50 -8.24
C ASN A 68 -0.68 -10.02 -8.87
N VAL A 69 -1.81 -10.30 -8.22
CA VAL A 69 -3.14 -9.90 -8.72
C VAL A 69 -3.31 -8.39 -8.67
N SER A 70 -2.80 -7.71 -7.63
CA SER A 70 -2.85 -6.25 -7.54
C SER A 70 -2.03 -5.59 -8.63
N ASN A 71 -0.81 -6.07 -8.91
CA ASN A 71 0.03 -5.56 -9.99
C ASN A 71 -0.66 -5.68 -11.35
N GLU A 72 -1.22 -6.84 -11.65
CA GLU A 72 -1.95 -7.07 -12.91
C GLU A 72 -3.19 -6.17 -13.03
N LEU A 73 -3.98 -6.05 -11.96
CA LEU A 73 -5.16 -5.19 -11.93
C LEU A 73 -4.79 -3.71 -12.10
N MET A 74 -3.82 -3.22 -11.35
CA MET A 74 -3.40 -1.81 -11.40
C MET A 74 -2.82 -1.46 -12.77
N LYS A 75 -2.00 -2.34 -13.34
CA LYS A 75 -1.41 -2.15 -14.67
C LYS A 75 -2.46 -2.06 -15.76
N LYS A 76 -3.55 -2.85 -15.69
CA LYS A 76 -4.71 -2.72 -16.61
C LYS A 76 -5.40 -1.36 -16.51
N GLY A 77 -5.33 -0.71 -15.36
CA GLY A 77 -5.89 0.63 -15.12
C GLY A 77 -4.93 1.78 -15.45
N GLY A 78 -3.69 1.48 -15.87
CA GLY A 78 -2.66 2.50 -16.07
C GLY A 78 -2.09 3.05 -14.75
N PHE A 79 -2.11 2.24 -13.69
CA PHE A 79 -1.49 2.54 -12.40
C PHE A 79 -0.25 1.66 -12.17
N GLU A 80 0.75 2.21 -11.47
CA GLU A 80 1.96 1.49 -11.07
C GLU A 80 2.06 1.40 -9.54
N LEU A 81 2.44 0.23 -9.05
CA LEU A 81 2.73 -0.03 -7.64
C LEU A 81 4.25 -0.06 -7.48
N ARG A 82 4.86 0.96 -6.85
CA ARG A 82 6.32 1.14 -6.89
C ARG A 82 7.08 0.58 -5.69
N ASP A 83 6.55 0.69 -4.48
CA ASP A 83 7.29 0.32 -3.25
C ASP A 83 6.49 -0.57 -2.31
N TRP A 84 6.76 -1.88 -2.31
CA TRP A 84 6.15 -2.83 -1.37
C TRP A 84 6.96 -2.98 -0.08
N GLU A 85 6.48 -2.37 0.99
CA GLU A 85 7.06 -2.48 2.33
C GLU A 85 6.28 -3.44 3.23
N SER A 86 6.98 -4.17 4.09
CA SER A 86 6.39 -5.17 5.01
C SER A 86 6.74 -4.91 6.46
N SER A 87 5.79 -5.09 7.36
CA SER A 87 6.00 -5.04 8.82
C SER A 87 6.71 -6.26 9.36
N ALA A 88 6.72 -7.38 8.62
CA ALA A 88 7.47 -8.56 9.02
C ALA A 88 8.97 -8.21 9.01
N PRO A 89 9.69 -8.47 10.11
CA PRO A 89 11.14 -8.30 10.14
C PRO A 89 11.76 -9.34 9.20
N ARG A 90 12.01 -8.94 7.95
CA ARG A 90 12.79 -9.74 6.99
C ARG A 90 14.28 -9.77 7.36
N ASP A 91 14.72 -8.79 8.15
CA ASP A 91 16.10 -8.64 8.58
C ASP A 91 16.19 -7.93 9.95
N VAL A 92 17.11 -8.37 10.82
CA VAL A 92 17.24 -7.86 12.21
C VAL A 92 17.74 -6.41 12.23
N ASN A 93 18.30 -5.92 11.13
CA ASN A 93 18.87 -4.57 11.01
C ASN A 93 17.92 -3.51 10.43
N SER A 94 16.77 -3.85 9.84
CA SER A 94 15.80 -2.87 9.29
C SER A 94 14.65 -2.57 10.26
N LYS A 95 14.98 -2.20 11.50
CA LYS A 95 13.98 -2.03 12.58
C LYS A 95 13.07 -0.81 12.40
N THR A 96 13.50 0.20 11.64
CA THR A 96 12.76 1.47 11.49
C THR A 96 12.69 1.86 10.02
N ILE A 97 11.48 2.13 9.52
CA ILE A 97 11.25 2.69 8.18
C ILE A 97 10.54 4.04 8.29
N ASP A 98 10.82 4.95 7.37
CA ASP A 98 10.04 6.17 7.23
C ASP A 98 8.75 5.83 6.46
N PHE A 99 7.61 6.01 7.12
CA PHE A 99 6.28 5.65 6.66
C PHE A 99 5.36 6.87 6.83
N LEU A 100 4.81 7.40 5.75
CA LEU A 100 3.97 8.63 5.77
C LEU A 100 4.64 9.84 6.45
N GLY A 101 5.98 9.93 6.41
CA GLY A 101 6.74 10.97 7.12
C GLY A 101 6.92 10.73 8.63
N LEU A 102 6.49 9.55 9.13
CA LEU A 102 6.66 9.09 10.50
C LEU A 102 7.69 7.96 10.55
N LYS A 103 8.35 7.78 11.70
CA LYS A 103 9.23 6.65 11.93
C LYS A 103 8.42 5.46 12.41
N TRP A 104 8.28 4.42 11.60
CA TRP A 104 7.63 3.20 12.00
C TRP A 104 8.65 2.17 12.48
N ASN A 105 8.56 1.81 13.76
CA ASN A 105 9.32 0.74 14.36
C ASN A 105 8.61 -0.61 14.14
N LYS A 106 9.20 -1.46 13.29
CA LYS A 106 8.64 -2.78 12.93
C LYS A 106 8.68 -3.78 14.09
N SER A 107 9.63 -3.65 15.01
CA SER A 107 9.79 -4.58 16.15
C SER A 107 8.74 -4.40 17.24
N TYR A 108 8.26 -3.18 17.44
CA TYR A 108 7.25 -2.86 18.45
C TYR A 108 5.91 -2.40 17.85
N GLU A 109 5.80 -2.36 16.52
CA GLU A 109 4.68 -1.77 15.78
C GLU A 109 4.34 -0.31 16.15
N ILE A 110 5.32 0.46 16.66
CA ILE A 110 5.11 1.83 17.13
C ILE A 110 5.41 2.83 16.01
N LEU A 111 4.48 3.76 15.78
CA LEU A 111 4.69 4.96 14.95
C LEU A 111 5.19 6.10 15.84
N SER A 112 6.34 6.66 15.48
CA SER A 112 6.98 7.77 16.19
C SER A 112 7.09 8.98 15.28
N ILE A 113 6.75 10.16 15.81
CA ILE A 113 6.96 11.42 15.09
C ILE A 113 8.46 11.75 15.11
N ASN A 114 9.00 12.14 13.96
CA ASN A 114 10.35 12.63 13.91
C ASN A 114 10.37 14.09 14.39
N LEU A 115 10.76 14.31 15.64
CA LEU A 115 10.77 15.63 16.28
C LEU A 115 11.73 16.64 15.60
N LYS A 116 12.63 16.20 14.70
CA LYS A 116 13.48 17.11 13.92
C LYS A 116 12.70 17.95 12.90
N TRP A 117 11.45 17.58 12.62
CA TRP A 117 10.55 18.24 11.67
C TRP A 117 9.75 19.38 12.34
N LEU A 118 9.82 19.47 13.67
CA LEU A 118 9.24 20.54 14.50
C LEU A 118 10.28 21.64 14.77
N LYS A 119 11.07 22.02 13.76
CA LYS A 119 11.85 23.25 13.84
C LYS A 119 11.01 24.39 13.28
N GLU A 120 10.69 25.34 14.15
CA GLU A 120 10.23 26.70 13.80
C GLU A 120 11.20 27.40 12.85
#